data_AF-A0A976GZ69-F1
#
_entry.id   AF-A0A976GZ69-F1
#
_cell.length_a   1.000
_cell.length_b   1.000
_cell.length_c   1.000
_cell.angle_alpha   90.00
_cell.angle_beta   90.00
_cell.angle_gamma   90.00
#
_symmetry.space_group_name_H-M   'P 1'
#
loop_
_entity.id
_entity.type
_entity.pdbx_description
1 polymer ?
#
loop_
_entity_poly.entity_id
_entity_poly.type
_entity_poly.pdbx_seq_one_letter_code
_entity_poly.pdbx_strand_id
1 'polypeptide(L)'
;MFRRVSELFPIPTTTVKLGNRSFVLDKEKAEAAFAAKKVINGRDTMFFNILPLKYTWAYELYKTMKNNHWEPEDIPMQKDVEQWRSNEISDVERWIIKMGIGYFSAAEGIVGDNVLHVVREVVTAPELKLVLGRHAHEENIHADSLVYMIS
;
A
#
# COMPACT_ATOMS: atom_id res chain seq x y z
N MET A 1 -11.28 44.06 29.08
CA MET A 1 -10.66 43.23 28.02
C MET A 1 -10.58 41.81 28.54
N PHE A 2 -11.54 40.95 28.19
CA PHE A 2 -11.54 39.55 28.61
C PHE A 2 -10.65 38.74 27.65
N ARG A 3 -9.53 38.21 28.16
CA ARG A 3 -8.74 37.22 27.42
C ARG A 3 -9.54 35.92 27.35
N ARG A 4 -9.51 35.24 26.20
CA ARG A 4 -10.18 33.95 26.03
C ARG A 4 -9.55 32.93 26.99
N VAL A 5 -10.35 32.02 27.55
CA VAL A 5 -9.85 30.95 28.45
C VAL A 5 -8.74 30.12 27.80
N SER A 6 -8.75 30.00 26.47
CA SER A 6 -7.69 29.38 25.67
C SER A 6 -6.32 30.07 25.75
N GLU A 7 -6.27 31.35 26.15
CA GLU A 7 -5.03 32.11 26.34
C GLU A 7 -4.48 31.99 27.78
N LEU A 8 -5.25 31.41 28.71
CA LEU A 8 -4.87 31.21 30.11
C LEU A 8 -4.19 29.84 30.36
N PHE A 9 -4.46 28.85 29.50
CA PHE A 9 -3.88 27.51 29.57
C PHE A 9 -3.49 27.04 28.16
N PRO A 10 -2.31 27.42 27.64
CA PRO A 10 -1.86 26.96 26.34
C PRO A 10 -1.69 25.43 26.38
N ILE A 11 -2.35 24.72 25.45
CA ILE A 11 -2.16 23.28 25.27
C ILE A 11 -0.70 23.05 24.85
N PRO A 12 0.09 22.24 25.58
CA PRO A 12 1.44 21.91 25.18
C PRO A 12 1.45 21.28 23.79
N THR A 13 2.30 21.77 22.90
CA THR A 13 2.43 21.25 21.54
C THR A 13 3.79 20.61 21.31
N THR A 14 3.85 19.74 20.31
CA THR A 14 5.08 19.15 19.78
C THR A 14 5.10 19.29 18.27
N THR A 15 6.29 19.38 17.69
CA THR A 15 6.46 19.49 16.23
C THR A 15 7.00 18.18 15.68
N VAL A 16 6.23 17.56 14.80
CA VAL A 16 6.63 16.34 14.08
C VAL A 16 7.00 16.69 12.65
N LYS A 17 8.13 16.17 12.17
CA LYS A 17 8.59 16.36 10.80
C LYS A 17 8.28 15.16 9.92
N LEU A 18 7.88 15.41 8.68
CA LEU A 18 7.70 14.40 7.64
C LEU A 18 8.31 14.91 6.33
N GLY A 19 9.53 14.48 6.05
CA GLY A 19 10.37 15.11 5.02
C GLY A 19 10.57 16.60 5.33
N ASN A 20 10.26 17.46 4.37
CA ASN A 20 10.41 18.92 4.51
C ASN A 20 9.22 19.61 5.20
N ARG A 21 8.17 18.86 5.58
CA ARG A 21 6.96 19.41 6.22
C ARG A 21 7.01 19.26 7.73
N SER A 22 6.49 20.24 8.45
CA SER A 22 6.37 20.24 9.91
C SER A 22 4.92 20.36 10.33
N PHE A 23 4.52 19.57 11.33
CA PHE A 23 3.16 19.50 11.86
C PHE A 23 3.19 19.78 13.36
N VAL A 24 2.37 20.71 13.81
CA VAL A 24 2.20 21.01 15.24
C VAL A 24 1.05 20.17 15.77
N LEU A 25 1.34 19.32 16.75
CA LEU A 25 0.38 18.42 17.38
C LEU A 25 0.26 18.74 18.86
N ASP A 26 -0.88 18.40 19.45
CA ASP A 26 -1.02 18.29 20.91
C ASP A 26 0.01 17.28 21.43
N LYS A 27 0.87 17.71 22.36
CA LYS A 27 2.03 16.94 22.80
C LYS A 27 1.63 15.63 23.47
N GLU A 28 0.71 15.70 24.43
CA GLU A 28 0.29 14.55 25.22
C GLU A 28 -0.41 13.52 24.34
N LYS A 29 -1.32 13.96 23.46
CA LYS A 29 -2.01 13.06 22.53
C LYS A 29 -1.04 12.43 21.53
N ALA A 30 -0.06 13.18 21.04
CA ALA A 30 0.94 12.67 20.12
C ALA A 30 1.84 11.60 20.77
N GLU A 31 2.33 11.86 21.99
CA GLU A 31 3.14 10.92 22.76
C GLU A 31 2.36 9.63 23.09
N ALA A 32 1.11 9.76 23.56
CA ALA A 32 0.24 8.62 23.84
C ALA A 32 -0.07 7.80 22.57
N ALA A 33 -0.36 8.47 21.44
CA ALA A 33 -0.60 7.80 20.17
C ALA A 33 0.66 7.05 19.68
N PHE A 34 1.83 7.69 19.75
CA PHE A 34 3.10 7.07 19.37
C PHE A 34 3.41 5.84 20.21
N ALA A 35 3.29 5.95 21.54
CA ALA A 35 3.55 4.85 22.47
C ALA A 35 2.63 3.65 22.18
N ALA A 36 1.36 3.90 21.89
CA ALA A 36 0.35 2.87 21.67
C ALA A 36 0.40 2.18 20.30
N LYS A 37 1.14 2.72 19.32
CA LYS A 37 1.34 2.06 18.02
C LYS A 37 2.18 0.79 18.18
N LYS A 38 1.68 -0.32 17.65
CA LYS A 38 2.37 -1.62 17.56
C LYS A 38 2.07 -2.26 16.21
N VAL A 39 2.88 -3.23 15.81
CA VAL A 39 2.62 -4.02 14.59
C VAL A 39 1.29 -4.74 14.73
N ILE A 40 1.12 -5.53 15.80
CA ILE A 40 -0.11 -6.23 16.18
C ILE A 40 -0.52 -5.83 17.60
N ASN A 41 -1.81 -5.95 17.92
CA ASN A 41 -2.38 -5.67 19.26
C ASN A 41 -1.99 -4.26 19.81
N GLY A 42 -1.86 -3.28 18.91
CA GLY A 42 -1.72 -1.87 19.26
C GLY A 42 -3.07 -1.20 19.50
N ARG A 43 -3.06 0.13 19.62
CA ARG A 43 -4.30 0.91 19.75
C ARG A 43 -5.20 0.71 18.54
N ASP A 44 -6.41 0.24 18.80
CA ASP A 44 -7.49 0.26 17.83
C ASP A 44 -8.19 1.63 17.85
N THR A 45 -8.48 2.19 16.69
CA THR A 45 -9.07 3.52 16.54
C THR A 45 -9.89 3.56 15.26
N MET A 46 -11.12 4.08 15.37
CA MET A 46 -12.02 4.28 14.23
C MET A 46 -11.50 5.33 13.23
N PHE A 47 -10.51 6.14 13.64
CA PHE A 47 -9.92 7.19 12.81
C PHE A 47 -8.56 6.79 12.26
N PHE A 48 -8.35 6.99 10.96
CA PHE A 48 -7.06 6.85 10.31
C PHE A 48 -6.15 8.06 10.62
N ASN A 49 -5.34 7.94 11.68
CA ASN A 49 -4.41 8.98 12.11
C ASN A 49 -2.96 8.56 11.86
N ILE A 50 -2.38 9.06 10.77
CA ILE A 50 -1.03 8.64 10.34
C ILE A 50 0.09 9.21 11.21
N LEU A 51 -0.04 10.44 11.70
CA LEU A 51 0.96 11.08 12.56
C LEU A 51 0.70 10.83 14.06
N PRO A 52 1.74 10.79 14.89
CA PRO A 52 3.16 10.69 14.52
C PRO A 52 3.51 9.30 13.96
N LEU A 53 4.42 9.23 12.98
CA LEU A 53 4.89 7.94 12.45
C LEU A 53 5.80 7.23 13.47
N LYS A 54 5.53 5.96 13.76
CA LYS A 54 6.44 5.08 14.53
C LYS A 54 7.26 4.21 13.60
N TYR A 55 6.63 3.65 12.57
CA TYR A 55 7.28 2.84 11.54
C TYR A 55 7.53 3.67 10.30
N THR A 56 8.50 4.59 10.37
CA THR A 56 8.81 5.52 9.28
C THR A 56 9.15 4.80 7.97
N TRP A 57 9.85 3.67 8.04
CA TRP A 57 10.18 2.82 6.89
C TRP A 57 8.94 2.40 6.09
N ALA A 58 7.80 2.16 6.75
CA ALA A 58 6.58 1.72 6.08
C ALA A 58 5.99 2.84 5.21
N TYR A 59 6.03 4.07 5.72
CA TYR A 59 5.62 5.24 4.96
C TYR A 59 6.58 5.54 3.80
N GLU A 60 7.89 5.36 4.01
CA GLU A 60 8.87 5.50 2.93
C GLU A 60 8.67 4.44 1.84
N LEU A 61 8.47 3.17 2.21
CA LEU A 61 8.15 2.09 1.29
C LEU A 61 6.85 2.39 0.51
N TYR A 62 5.80 2.84 1.19
CA TYR A 62 4.56 3.26 0.52
C TYR A 62 4.80 4.33 -0.55
N LYS A 63 5.66 5.33 -0.28
CA LYS A 63 6.02 6.34 -1.29
C LYS A 63 6.78 5.73 -2.46
N THR A 64 7.72 4.82 -2.20
CA THR A 64 8.45 4.10 -3.25
C THR A 64 7.48 3.30 -4.13
N MET A 65 6.60 2.50 -3.52
CA MET A 65 5.56 1.73 -4.21
C MET A 65 4.66 2.61 -5.08
N LYS A 66 4.21 3.75 -4.55
CA LYS A 66 3.40 4.71 -5.29
C LYS A 66 4.15 5.31 -6.50
N ASN A 67 5.46 5.54 -6.37
CA ASN A 67 6.27 6.05 -7.48
C ASN A 67 6.53 4.98 -8.56
N ASN A 68 6.27 3.71 -8.28
CA ASN A 68 6.37 2.59 -9.22
C ASN A 68 5.02 2.27 -9.88
N HIS A 69 4.07 3.19 -9.87
CA HIS A 69 2.78 2.99 -10.54
C HIS A 69 2.97 2.80 -12.06
N TRP A 70 2.22 1.84 -12.59
CA TRP A 70 2.11 1.51 -14.01
C TRP A 70 0.68 1.01 -14.27
N GLU A 71 0.26 1.03 -15.52
CA GLU A 71 -0.98 0.41 -16.00
C GLU A 71 -0.65 -0.62 -17.09
N PRO A 72 -1.34 -1.78 -17.15
CA PRO A 72 -1.04 -2.81 -18.15
C PRO A 72 -1.16 -2.34 -19.60
N GLU A 73 -2.13 -1.49 -19.90
CA GLU A 73 -2.40 -0.97 -21.23
C GLU A 73 -1.30 -0.04 -21.77
N ASP A 74 -0.42 0.47 -20.89
CA ASP A 74 0.74 1.26 -21.30
C ASP A 74 1.82 0.40 -21.98
N ILE A 75 1.70 -0.94 -21.97
CA ILE A 75 2.65 -1.89 -22.55
C ILE A 75 2.08 -2.46 -23.87
N PRO A 76 2.57 -2.05 -25.05
CA PRO A 76 2.01 -2.52 -26.32
C PRO A 76 2.31 -4.00 -26.62
N MET A 77 1.25 -4.80 -26.79
CA MET A 77 1.35 -6.25 -27.02
C MET A 77 1.31 -6.68 -28.51
N GLN A 78 1.34 -5.75 -29.46
CA GLN A 78 1.09 -6.06 -30.88
C GLN A 78 2.05 -7.12 -31.45
N LYS A 79 3.34 -7.05 -31.10
CA LYS A 79 4.35 -8.02 -31.57
C LYS A 79 4.16 -9.39 -30.96
N ASP A 80 3.86 -9.44 -29.66
CA ASP A 80 3.56 -10.66 -28.93
C ASP A 80 2.32 -11.35 -29.51
N VAL A 81 1.29 -10.58 -29.88
CA VAL A 81 0.09 -11.09 -30.56
C VAL A 81 0.42 -11.65 -31.95
N GLU A 82 1.22 -10.95 -32.74
CA GLU A 82 1.67 -11.42 -34.06
C GLU A 82 2.48 -12.73 -33.95
N GLN A 83 3.43 -12.79 -33.03
CA GLN A 83 4.25 -13.98 -32.79
C GLN A 83 3.41 -15.14 -32.23
N TRP A 84 2.48 -14.86 -31.31
CA TRP A 84 1.57 -15.86 -30.79
C TRP A 84 0.66 -16.45 -31.87
N ARG A 85 0.32 -15.69 -32.91
CA ARG A 85 -0.48 -16.18 -34.05
C ARG A 85 0.34 -16.85 -35.16
N SER A 86 1.66 -16.74 -35.12
CA SER A 86 2.55 -17.33 -36.11
C SER A 86 2.93 -18.78 -35.77
N ASN A 87 3.76 -19.40 -36.61
CA ASN A 87 4.33 -20.72 -36.38
C ASN A 87 5.74 -20.65 -35.74
N GLU A 88 6.16 -19.49 -35.25
CA GLU A 88 7.50 -19.29 -34.67
C GLU A 88 7.64 -19.87 -33.26
N ILE A 89 6.53 -19.99 -32.52
CA ILE A 89 6.51 -20.53 -31.16
C ILE A 89 6.12 -22.01 -31.21
N SER A 90 7.00 -22.88 -30.71
CA SER A 90 6.76 -24.31 -30.60
C SER A 90 5.65 -24.64 -29.59
N ASP A 91 5.08 -25.84 -29.70
CA ASP A 91 4.04 -26.30 -28.76
C ASP A 91 4.53 -26.35 -27.31
N VAL A 92 5.81 -26.66 -27.10
CA VAL A 92 6.42 -26.69 -25.76
C VAL A 92 6.51 -25.29 -25.17
N GLU A 93 6.96 -24.30 -25.93
CA GLU A 93 7.01 -22.90 -25.49
C GLU A 93 5.61 -22.36 -25.18
N ARG A 94 4.62 -22.66 -26.04
CA ARG A 94 3.21 -22.29 -25.80
C ARG A 94 2.67 -22.90 -24.52
N TRP A 95 3.01 -24.17 -24.26
CA TRP A 95 2.59 -24.85 -23.04
C TRP A 95 3.20 -24.19 -21.80
N ILE A 96 4.48 -23.84 -21.81
CA ILE A 96 5.14 -23.15 -20.70
C ILE A 96 4.46 -21.80 -20.42
N ILE A 97 4.20 -20.99 -21.45
CA ILE A 97 3.55 -19.68 -21.30
C ILE A 97 2.15 -19.83 -20.70
N LYS A 98 1.34 -20.76 -21.21
CA LYS A 98 -0.01 -21.04 -20.68
C LYS A 98 0.02 -21.51 -19.23
N MET A 99 0.96 -22.37 -18.87
CA MET A 99 1.13 -22.84 -17.50
C MET A 99 1.51 -21.69 -16.55
N GLY A 100 2.41 -20.80 -16.99
CA GLY A 100 2.78 -19.59 -16.25
C GLY A 100 1.58 -18.70 -16.00
N ILE A 101 0.86 -18.30 -17.07
CA ILE A 101 -0.33 -17.44 -16.98
C ILE A 101 -1.41 -18.09 -16.09
N GLY A 102 -1.67 -19.38 -16.25
CA GLY A 102 -2.66 -20.11 -15.46
C GLY A 102 -2.30 -20.21 -13.97
N TYR A 103 -1.01 -20.29 -13.63
CA TYR A 103 -0.56 -20.25 -12.24
C TYR A 103 -0.73 -18.86 -11.63
N PHE A 104 -0.21 -17.83 -12.31
CA PHE A 104 -0.25 -16.46 -11.79
C PHE A 104 -1.68 -15.91 -11.70
N SER A 105 -2.59 -16.29 -12.61
CA SER A 105 -3.99 -15.81 -12.58
C SER A 105 -4.74 -16.16 -11.30
N ALA A 106 -4.38 -17.28 -10.64
CA ALA A 106 -4.90 -17.62 -9.31
C ALA A 106 -4.01 -17.05 -8.20
N ALA A 107 -2.69 -17.08 -8.36
CA ALA A 107 -1.74 -16.68 -7.32
C ALA A 107 -1.89 -15.21 -6.91
N GLU A 108 -2.06 -14.28 -7.85
CA GLU A 108 -2.21 -12.85 -7.53
C GLU A 108 -3.42 -12.60 -6.63
N GLY A 109 -4.56 -13.24 -6.95
CA GLY A 109 -5.78 -13.17 -6.14
C GLY A 109 -5.60 -13.75 -4.74
N ILE A 110 -4.90 -14.87 -4.60
CA ILE A 110 -4.61 -15.49 -3.30
C ILE A 110 -3.76 -14.55 -2.42
N VAL A 111 -2.73 -13.93 -3.00
CA VAL A 111 -1.86 -13.00 -2.25
C VAL A 111 -2.63 -11.73 -1.88
N GLY A 112 -3.36 -11.14 -2.83
CA GLY A 112 -4.17 -9.94 -2.60
C GLY A 112 -5.20 -10.13 -1.48
N ASP A 113 -5.98 -11.23 -1.54
CA ASP A 113 -6.98 -11.56 -0.52
C ASP A 113 -6.34 -11.84 0.84
N ASN A 114 -5.21 -12.55 0.88
CA ASN A 114 -4.50 -12.79 2.13
C ASN A 114 -4.00 -11.49 2.77
N VAL A 115 -3.41 -10.59 1.98
CA VAL A 115 -2.95 -9.29 2.45
C VAL A 115 -4.13 -8.48 3.01
N LEU A 116 -5.25 -8.42 2.29
CA LEU A 116 -6.42 -7.65 2.70
C LEU A 116 -7.14 -8.23 3.92
N HIS A 117 -7.45 -9.52 3.89
CA HIS A 117 -8.39 -10.15 4.82
C HIS A 117 -7.73 -10.88 5.97
N VAL A 118 -6.42 -11.11 5.93
CA VAL A 118 -5.69 -11.82 6.99
C VAL A 118 -4.62 -10.93 7.61
N VAL A 119 -3.63 -10.50 6.81
CA VAL A 119 -2.47 -9.75 7.32
C VAL A 119 -2.88 -8.36 7.79
N ARG A 120 -3.60 -7.61 6.95
CA ARG A 120 -3.96 -6.22 7.25
C ARG A 120 -4.98 -6.10 8.38
N GLU A 121 -5.81 -7.11 8.61
CA GLU A 121 -6.79 -7.13 9.70
C GLU A 121 -6.13 -7.19 11.08
N VAL A 122 -5.03 -7.94 11.24
CA VAL A 122 -4.32 -8.06 12.53
C VAL A 122 -3.31 -6.93 12.77
N VAL A 123 -2.88 -6.25 11.71
CA VAL A 123 -1.93 -5.13 11.80
C VAL A 123 -2.64 -3.89 12.31
N THR A 124 -2.11 -3.23 13.34
CA THR A 124 -2.81 -2.11 14.01
C THR A 124 -2.27 -0.72 13.68
N ALA A 125 -0.99 -0.58 13.32
CA ALA A 125 -0.42 0.74 13.05
C ALA A 125 -0.91 1.32 11.70
N PRO A 126 -1.42 2.56 11.65
CA PRO A 126 -1.96 3.16 10.42
C PRO A 126 -0.98 3.20 9.25
N GLU A 127 0.29 3.50 9.49
CA GLU A 127 1.32 3.53 8.45
C GLU A 127 1.63 2.14 7.86
N LEU A 128 1.45 1.07 8.62
CA LEU A 128 1.56 -0.31 8.12
C LEU A 128 0.32 -0.69 7.32
N LYS A 129 -0.88 -0.34 7.80
CA LYS A 129 -2.14 -0.51 7.05
C LYS A 129 -2.12 0.24 5.72
N LEU A 130 -1.43 1.38 5.65
CA LEU A 130 -1.26 2.18 4.45
C LEU A 130 -0.42 1.45 3.39
N VAL A 131 0.76 0.94 3.77
CA VAL A 131 1.64 0.23 2.83
C VAL A 131 1.04 -1.11 2.39
N LEU A 132 0.38 -1.85 3.28
CA LEU A 132 -0.33 -3.08 2.93
C LEU A 132 -1.52 -2.83 2.00
N GLY A 133 -2.22 -1.70 2.17
CA GLY A 133 -3.27 -1.29 1.23
C GLY A 133 -2.73 -0.99 -0.17
N ARG A 134 -1.51 -0.46 -0.27
CA ARG A 134 -0.84 -0.27 -1.57
C ARG A 134 -0.38 -1.59 -2.16
N HIS A 135 0.14 -2.52 -1.36
CA HIS A 135 0.51 -3.87 -1.80
C HIS A 135 -0.70 -4.58 -2.41
N ALA A 136 -1.83 -4.63 -1.71
CA ALA A 136 -3.06 -5.25 -2.24
C ALA A 136 -3.50 -4.63 -3.58
N HIS A 137 -3.35 -3.32 -3.75
CA HIS A 137 -3.66 -2.67 -5.02
C HIS A 137 -2.66 -3.02 -6.13
N GLU A 138 -1.39 -3.26 -5.82
CA GLU A 138 -0.42 -3.77 -6.80
C GLU A 138 -0.77 -5.19 -7.27
N GLU A 139 -1.23 -6.07 -6.37
CA GLU A 139 -1.73 -7.40 -6.77
C GLU A 139 -2.98 -7.31 -7.67
N ASN A 140 -3.83 -6.29 -7.48
CA ASN A 140 -4.94 -6.04 -8.39
C ASN A 140 -4.45 -5.63 -9.79
N ILE A 141 -3.41 -4.82 -9.88
CA ILE A 141 -2.80 -4.44 -11.18
C ILE A 141 -2.15 -5.68 -11.83
N HIS A 142 -1.51 -6.56 -11.06
CA HIS A 142 -0.98 -7.82 -11.59
C HIS A 142 -2.09 -8.69 -12.16
N ALA A 143 -3.20 -8.85 -11.43
CA ALA A 143 -4.36 -9.60 -11.90
C ALA A 143 -4.96 -8.98 -13.18
N ASP A 144 -5.09 -7.66 -13.23
CA ASP A 144 -5.58 -6.92 -14.40
C ASP A 144 -4.66 -7.10 -15.61
N SER A 145 -3.35 -7.10 -15.41
CA SER A 145 -2.38 -7.36 -16.48
C SER A 145 -2.55 -8.74 -17.12
N LEU A 146 -2.95 -9.75 -16.33
CA LEU A 146 -3.22 -11.08 -16.84
C LEU A 146 -4.52 -11.10 -17.65
N VAL A 147 -5.52 -10.31 -17.27
CA VAL A 147 -6.75 -10.12 -18.07
C VAL A 147 -6.41 -9.45 -19.40
N TYR A 148 -5.61 -8.39 -19.38
CA TYR A 148 -5.13 -7.70 -20.57
C TYR A 148 -4.34 -8.62 -21.52
N MET A 149 -3.50 -9.50 -20.98
CA MET A 149 -2.73 -10.46 -21.78
C MET A 149 -3.58 -11.52 -22.49
N ILE A 150 -4.76 -11.87 -21.94
CA ILE A 150 -5.62 -12.95 -22.47
C ILE A 150 -6.83 -12.43 -23.25
N SER A 151 -7.10 -11.12 -23.23
CA SER A 151 -8.15 -10.45 -24.01
C SER A 151 -7.79 -10.29 -25.48
#